data_AF-A0A957IKB1-F1
#
_entry.id   AF-A0A957IKB1-F1
#
_cell.length_a   1.000
_cell.length_b   1.000
_cell.length_c   1.000
_cell.angle_alpha   90.00
_cell.angle_beta   90.00
_cell.angle_gamma   90.00
#
_symmetry.space_group_name_H-M   'P 1'
#
loop_
_entity.id
_entity.type
_entity.pdbx_description
1 polymer ?
#
loop_
_entity_poly.entity_id
_entity_poly.type
_entity_poly.pdbx_seq_one_letter_code
_entity_poly.pdbx_strand_id
1 'polypeptide(L)'
;MSYRPEDIEALVRQVVNRVMGEEQPHRSALSSGKRPLIDADLIHQLPPNSTYAVPPNALITPLARQAALERHIQLQESSSTQPLPQTGKPAIAIGADHGGYNLKEALKKMLATSHPEYEVVDCGTHSTDSVDYPDFAYAVAQ
;
A
#
# COMPACT_ATOMS: atom_id res chain seq x y z
N MET A 1 29.44 0.09 -17.43
CA MET A 1 29.85 -1.00 -16.52
C MET A 1 29.89 -2.31 -17.29
N SER A 2 30.87 -3.17 -17.04
CA SER A 2 30.88 -4.56 -17.55
C SER A 2 30.69 -5.47 -16.34
N TYR A 3 29.54 -6.16 -16.28
CA TYR A 3 29.26 -7.13 -15.22
C TYR A 3 29.91 -8.45 -15.57
N ARG A 4 30.54 -9.10 -14.59
CA ARG A 4 31.16 -10.42 -14.81
C ARG A 4 30.05 -11.49 -14.81
N PRO A 5 30.20 -12.60 -15.55
CA PRO A 5 29.16 -13.62 -15.65
C PRO A 5 28.66 -14.13 -14.30
N GLU A 6 29.57 -14.29 -13.32
CA GLU A 6 29.26 -14.72 -11.95
C GLU A 6 28.33 -13.74 -11.20
N ASP A 7 28.48 -12.44 -11.42
CA ASP A 7 27.67 -11.39 -10.78
C ASP A 7 26.24 -11.39 -11.34
N ILE A 8 26.09 -11.69 -12.64
CA ILE A 8 24.78 -11.81 -13.31
C ILE A 8 24.06 -13.07 -12.86
N GLU A 9 24.75 -14.21 -12.77
CA GLU A 9 24.12 -15.46 -12.36
C GLU A 9 23.62 -15.40 -10.90
N ALA A 10 24.39 -14.77 -10.01
CA ALA A 10 23.97 -14.51 -8.63
C ALA A 10 22.69 -13.65 -8.58
N LEU A 11 22.64 -12.57 -9.37
CA LEU A 11 21.49 -11.67 -9.42
C LEU A 11 20.23 -12.38 -9.97
N VAL A 12 20.38 -13.18 -11.03
CA VAL A 12 19.27 -13.96 -11.61
C VAL A 12 18.73 -14.99 -10.61
N ARG A 13 19.61 -15.75 -9.94
CA ARG A 13 19.19 -16.70 -8.88
C ARG A 13 18.48 -15.99 -7.73
N GLN A 14 18.96 -14.82 -7.30
CA GLN A 14 18.32 -14.02 -6.26
C GLN A 14 16.92 -13.53 -6.66
N VAL A 15 16.72 -13.10 -7.91
CA VAL A 15 15.42 -12.68 -8.43
C VAL A 15 14.46 -13.87 -8.58
N VAL A 16 14.93 -15.01 -9.11
CA VAL A 16 14.11 -16.22 -9.25
C VAL A 16 13.63 -16.72 -7.89
N ASN A 17 14.52 -16.85 -6.90
CA ASN A 17 14.14 -17.32 -5.55
C ASN A 17 13.13 -16.36 -4.88
N ARG A 18 13.26 -15.04 -5.12
CA ARG A 18 12.31 -14.03 -4.64
C ARG A 18 10.93 -14.13 -5.30
N VAL A 19 10.84 -14.55 -6.56
CA VAL A 19 9.56 -14.77 -7.27
C VAL A 19 8.92 -16.10 -6.85
N MET A 20 9.73 -17.12 -6.56
CA MET A 20 9.26 -18.46 -6.18
C MET A 20 8.87 -18.61 -4.70
N GLY A 21 9.10 -17.60 -3.87
CA GLY A 21 8.48 -17.48 -2.54
C GLY A 21 9.22 -18.13 -1.36
N GLU A 22 10.51 -18.45 -1.48
CA GLU A 22 11.30 -18.96 -0.35
C GLU A 22 11.94 -17.80 0.44
N GLU A 23 11.45 -17.57 1.67
CA GLU A 23 11.78 -16.48 2.60
C GLU A 23 12.69 -16.96 3.78
N GLN A 24 13.47 -16.15 4.51
CA GLN A 24 13.72 -14.69 4.55
C GLN A 24 15.21 -14.46 4.99
N PRO A 25 15.67 -13.57 5.92
CA PRO A 25 15.10 -12.40 6.62
C PRO A 25 15.94 -11.10 6.56
N HIS A 26 15.35 -9.97 6.14
CA HIS A 26 15.78 -8.62 6.55
C HIS A 26 14.66 -7.57 6.37
N ARG A 27 13.76 -7.46 7.35
CA ARG A 27 12.91 -6.28 7.58
C ARG A 27 12.83 -5.94 9.07
N SER A 28 13.56 -4.90 9.46
CA SER A 28 13.44 -4.19 10.73
C SER A 28 13.31 -2.70 10.38
N ALA A 29 12.41 -1.89 10.94
CA ALA A 29 11.46 -2.15 12.03
C ALA A 29 10.09 -1.49 11.76
N LEU A 30 9.02 -2.27 11.80
CA LEU A 30 7.66 -1.79 12.09
C LEU A 30 6.88 -2.90 12.83
N SER A 31 6.50 -2.62 14.08
CA SER A 31 5.59 -3.35 14.97
C SER A 31 5.52 -4.89 14.86
N SER A 32 6.00 -5.56 15.91
CA SER A 32 5.80 -7.00 16.14
C SER A 32 4.32 -7.34 16.37
N GLY A 33 3.62 -7.69 15.29
CA GLY A 33 2.29 -8.30 15.35
C GLY A 33 2.03 -9.13 14.10
N LYS A 34 2.06 -10.47 14.21
CA LYS A 34 1.59 -11.35 13.13
C LYS A 34 0.12 -11.03 12.88
N ARG A 35 -0.21 -10.45 11.71
CA ARG A 35 -1.59 -10.27 11.28
C ARG A 35 -2.25 -11.66 11.18
N PRO A 36 -3.31 -11.95 11.94
CA PRO A 36 -3.94 -13.28 11.89
C PRO A 36 -4.53 -13.52 10.50
N LEU A 37 -4.32 -14.70 9.94
CA LEU A 37 -4.85 -15.09 8.64
C LEU A 37 -6.18 -15.84 8.83
N ILE A 38 -7.18 -15.51 8.02
CA ILE A 38 -8.46 -16.19 7.92
C ILE A 38 -8.53 -16.82 6.53
N ASP A 39 -8.31 -18.12 6.50
CA ASP A 39 -8.39 -18.99 5.32
C ASP A 39 -9.75 -19.69 5.21
N ALA A 40 -9.95 -20.43 4.13
CA ALA A 40 -11.20 -21.14 3.90
C ALA A 40 -11.39 -22.31 4.86
N ASP A 41 -10.31 -22.99 5.26
CA ASP A 41 -10.36 -24.14 6.17
C ASP A 41 -10.89 -23.74 7.55
N LEU A 42 -10.49 -22.58 8.07
CA LEU A 42 -11.05 -22.01 9.30
C LEU A 42 -12.57 -21.78 9.17
N ILE A 43 -13.02 -21.21 8.05
CA ILE A 43 -14.44 -20.93 7.79
C ILE A 43 -15.24 -22.22 7.58
N HIS A 44 -14.66 -23.26 6.98
CA HIS A 44 -15.30 -24.58 6.81
C HIS A 44 -15.44 -25.37 8.13
N GLN A 45 -14.66 -25.03 9.16
CA GLN A 45 -14.81 -25.62 10.50
C GLN A 45 -15.91 -24.95 11.35
N LEU A 46 -16.29 -23.70 11.02
CA LEU A 46 -17.35 -22.97 11.72
C LEU A 46 -18.75 -23.49 11.36
N PRO A 47 -19.72 -23.51 12.30
CA PRO A 47 -21.08 -23.91 12.00
C PRO A 47 -21.73 -22.99 10.95
N PRO A 48 -22.55 -23.52 10.02
CA PRO A 48 -23.28 -22.71 9.05
C PRO A 48 -24.32 -21.82 9.75
N ASN A 49 -24.65 -20.68 9.14
CA ASN A 49 -25.51 -19.62 9.71
C ASN A 49 -25.00 -19.02 11.04
N SER A 50 -23.69 -19.07 11.29
CA SER A 50 -23.08 -18.51 12.50
C SER A 50 -22.43 -17.15 12.27
N THR A 51 -21.98 -16.52 13.36
CA THR A 51 -21.24 -15.26 13.32
C THR A 51 -19.83 -15.48 13.81
N TYR A 52 -18.84 -14.99 13.06
CA TYR A 52 -17.43 -15.05 13.42
C TYR A 52 -16.88 -13.64 13.67
N ALA A 53 -16.39 -13.40 14.88
CA ALA A 53 -15.70 -12.17 15.23
C ALA A 53 -14.30 -12.17 14.60
N VAL A 54 -14.09 -11.33 13.59
CA VAL A 54 -12.80 -11.18 12.93
C VAL A 54 -11.90 -10.30 13.82
N PRO A 55 -10.73 -10.80 14.27
CA PRO A 55 -9.81 -10.01 15.08
C PRO A 55 -9.28 -8.79 14.29
N PRO A 56 -9.00 -7.66 14.97
CA PRO A 56 -8.53 -6.45 14.31
C PRO A 56 -7.20 -6.71 13.59
N ASN A 57 -7.06 -6.13 12.39
CA ASN A 57 -5.93 -6.33 11.47
C ASN A 57 -5.77 -7.75 10.89
N ALA A 58 -6.80 -8.60 10.95
CA ALA A 58 -6.77 -9.89 10.25
C ALA A 58 -6.73 -9.73 8.73
N LEU A 59 -6.03 -10.64 8.05
CA LEU A 59 -6.11 -10.81 6.61
C LEU A 59 -7.13 -11.90 6.30
N ILE A 60 -8.21 -11.57 5.59
CA ILE A 60 -9.18 -12.56 5.11
C ILE A 60 -8.90 -12.86 3.65
N THR A 61 -8.61 -14.12 3.34
CA THR A 61 -8.40 -14.58 1.95
C THR A 61 -9.69 -14.45 1.13
N PRO A 62 -9.61 -14.27 -0.21
CA PRO A 62 -10.80 -14.25 -1.07
C PRO A 62 -11.63 -15.54 -0.93
N LEU A 63 -10.98 -16.69 -0.83
CA LEU A 63 -11.63 -17.99 -0.66
C LEU A 63 -12.36 -18.11 0.69
N ALA A 64 -11.81 -17.54 1.77
CA ALA A 64 -12.52 -17.46 3.05
C ALA A 64 -13.78 -16.60 2.99
N ARG A 65 -13.75 -15.47 2.27
CA ARG A 65 -14.96 -14.64 2.06
C ARG A 65 -16.02 -15.40 1.27
N GLN A 66 -15.61 -16.15 0.23
CA GLN A 66 -16.54 -17.00 -0.54
C GLN A 66 -17.14 -18.12 0.34
N ALA A 67 -16.30 -18.88 1.07
CA ALA A 67 -16.75 -19.94 1.97
C ALA A 67 -17.71 -19.41 3.06
N ALA A 68 -17.51 -18.17 3.53
CA ALA A 68 -18.39 -17.53 4.49
C ALA A 68 -19.76 -17.21 3.89
N LEU A 69 -19.81 -16.67 2.66
CA LEU A 69 -21.06 -16.42 1.94
C LEU A 69 -21.85 -17.71 1.70
N GLU A 70 -21.21 -18.76 1.18
CA GLU A 70 -21.84 -20.05 0.90
C GLU A 70 -22.46 -20.68 2.16
N ARG A 71 -21.75 -20.59 3.29
CA ARG A 71 -22.19 -21.13 4.59
C ARG A 71 -23.05 -20.17 5.41
N HIS A 72 -23.40 -19.00 4.85
CA HIS A 72 -24.16 -17.94 5.52
C HIS A 72 -23.52 -17.47 6.84
N ILE A 73 -22.19 -17.50 6.92
CA ILE A 73 -21.41 -17.08 8.09
C ILE A 73 -21.17 -15.57 8.01
N GLN A 74 -21.61 -14.84 9.04
CA GLN A 74 -21.40 -13.39 9.12
C GLN A 74 -20.02 -13.08 9.73
N LEU A 75 -19.15 -12.45 8.95
CA LEU A 75 -17.86 -11.96 9.43
C LEU A 75 -18.03 -10.58 10.09
N GLN A 76 -17.98 -10.53 11.42
CA GLN A 76 -18.02 -9.28 12.18
C GLN A 76 -16.60 -8.74 12.36
N GLU A 77 -16.18 -7.85 11.47
CA GLU A 77 -14.94 -7.10 11.59
C GLU A 77 -15.06 -6.10 12.76
N SER A 78 -14.25 -6.29 13.81
CA SER A 78 -14.18 -5.35 14.93
C SER A 78 -13.51 -4.06 14.47
N SER A 79 -14.31 -3.12 13.96
CA SER A 79 -13.89 -1.88 13.33
C SER A 79 -13.34 -0.84 14.32
N SER A 80 -12.23 -1.16 14.98
CA SER A 80 -11.37 -0.19 15.66
C SER A 80 -10.56 0.68 14.68
N THR A 81 -11.21 1.12 13.60
CA THR A 81 -10.71 2.13 12.66
C THR A 81 -11.44 3.44 12.96
N GLN A 82 -11.23 3.97 14.16
CA GLN A 82 -11.29 5.42 14.28
C GLN A 82 -10.03 5.95 13.59
N PRO A 83 -10.16 6.82 12.56
CA PRO A 83 -9.02 7.59 12.11
C PRO A 83 -8.45 8.32 13.34
N LEU A 84 -7.13 8.32 13.51
CA LEU A 84 -6.52 9.16 14.54
C LEU A 84 -7.04 10.60 14.34
N PRO A 85 -7.37 11.34 15.41
CA PRO A 85 -7.81 12.72 15.27
C PRO A 85 -6.65 13.57 14.73
N GLN A 86 -6.59 13.71 13.41
CA GLN A 86 -5.60 14.54 12.73
C GLN A 86 -6.00 16.00 12.92
N THR A 87 -5.42 16.65 13.94
CA THR A 87 -5.61 18.07 14.22
C THR A 87 -4.78 18.91 13.24
N GLY A 88 -5.16 18.90 11.98
CA GLY A 88 -4.52 19.62 10.88
C GLY A 88 -5.41 19.60 9.64
N LYS A 89 -5.11 20.47 8.66
CA LYS A 89 -5.73 20.34 7.34
C LYS A 89 -5.23 19.04 6.69
N PRO A 90 -6.09 18.23 6.06
CA PRO A 90 -5.63 17.09 5.27
C PRO A 90 -4.70 17.57 4.15
N ALA A 91 -3.49 17.01 4.06
CA ALA A 91 -2.51 17.40 3.06
C ALA A 91 -2.66 16.61 1.76
N ILE A 92 -2.44 17.27 0.62
CA ILE A 92 -2.32 16.68 -0.71
C ILE A 92 -0.89 16.94 -1.19
N ALA A 93 -0.06 15.91 -1.16
CA ALA A 93 1.23 15.93 -1.83
C ALA A 93 1.04 15.80 -3.34
N ILE A 94 1.72 16.64 -4.13
CA ILE A 94 1.68 16.60 -5.59
C ILE A 94 3.11 16.62 -6.15
N GLY A 95 3.38 15.70 -7.07
CA GLY A 95 4.65 15.59 -7.77
C GLY A 95 4.46 15.28 -9.26
N ALA A 96 5.39 15.75 -10.08
CA ALA A 96 5.43 15.51 -11.52
C ALA A 96 6.86 15.50 -12.06
N ASP A 97 7.04 14.95 -13.25
CA ASP A 97 8.26 15.14 -14.04
C ASP A 97 8.18 16.40 -14.93
N HIS A 98 9.19 16.58 -15.77
CA HIS A 98 9.31 17.69 -16.71
C HIS A 98 8.13 17.79 -17.69
N GLY A 99 7.54 16.67 -18.12
CA GLY A 99 6.36 16.65 -18.97
C GLY A 99 5.08 17.03 -18.22
N GLY A 100 4.97 16.63 -16.96
CA GLY A 100 3.82 16.93 -16.09
C GLY A 100 3.82 18.33 -15.46
N TYR A 101 4.94 19.08 -15.47
CA TYR A 101 5.09 20.36 -14.77
C TYR A 101 3.93 21.35 -14.99
N ASN A 102 3.55 21.61 -16.24
CA ASN A 102 2.49 22.58 -16.56
C ASN A 102 1.11 22.16 -16.01
N LEU A 103 0.82 20.85 -16.03
CA LEU A 103 -0.42 20.31 -15.46
C LEU A 103 -0.40 20.36 -13.93
N LYS A 104 0.74 20.04 -13.31
CA LYS A 104 0.96 20.13 -11.87
C LYS A 104 0.71 21.56 -11.35
N GLU A 105 1.24 22.57 -12.04
CA GLU A 105 1.00 23.98 -11.68
C GLU A 105 -0.46 24.42 -11.85
N ALA A 106 -1.18 23.90 -12.86
CA ALA A 106 -2.61 24.15 -13.03
C ALA A 106 -3.44 23.50 -11.91
N LEU A 107 -3.14 22.24 -11.57
CA LEU A 107 -3.79 21.50 -10.49
C LEU A 107 -3.54 22.16 -9.13
N LYS A 108 -2.30 22.59 -8.83
CA LYS A 108 -1.96 23.31 -7.59
C LYS A 108 -2.80 24.58 -7.42
N LYS A 109 -2.99 25.37 -8.48
CA LYS A 109 -3.85 26.56 -8.47
C LYS A 109 -5.33 26.21 -8.29
N MET A 110 -5.80 25.16 -8.97
CA MET A 110 -7.18 24.69 -8.86
C MET A 110 -7.49 24.22 -7.43
N LEU A 111 -6.63 23.38 -6.84
CA LEU A 111 -6.78 22.88 -5.47
C LEU A 111 -6.79 24.03 -4.47
N ALA A 112 -5.85 24.99 -4.57
CA ALA A 112 -5.81 26.16 -3.69
C ALA A 112 -7.04 27.07 -3.80
N THR A 113 -7.75 27.07 -4.94
CA THR A 113 -8.93 27.92 -5.18
C THR A 113 -10.24 27.21 -4.85
N SER A 114 -10.39 25.96 -5.27
CA SER A 114 -11.63 25.17 -5.16
C SER A 114 -11.72 24.34 -3.88
N HIS A 115 -10.57 24.05 -3.25
CA HIS A 115 -10.45 23.13 -2.11
C HIS A 115 -9.55 23.69 -0.99
N PRO A 116 -9.85 24.89 -0.45
CA PRO A 116 -9.05 25.55 0.59
C PRO A 116 -9.01 24.79 1.93
N GLU A 117 -9.80 23.74 2.11
CA GLU A 117 -9.77 22.82 3.23
C GLU A 117 -8.52 21.90 3.26
N TYR A 118 -7.87 21.69 2.11
CA TYR A 118 -6.62 20.92 2.03
C TYR A 118 -5.37 21.81 2.05
N GLU A 119 -4.25 21.25 2.47
CA GLU A 119 -2.92 21.83 2.34
C GLU A 119 -2.20 21.19 1.15
N VAL A 120 -1.76 21.98 0.15
CA VAL A 120 -1.06 21.42 -1.03
C VAL A 120 0.45 21.47 -0.82
N VAL A 121 1.08 20.30 -0.78
CA VAL A 121 2.53 20.14 -0.66
C VAL A 121 3.11 19.86 -2.05
N ASP A 122 3.88 20.82 -2.59
CA ASP A 122 4.52 20.69 -3.90
C ASP A 122 5.89 20.00 -3.76
N CYS A 123 5.94 18.72 -4.14
CA CYS A 123 7.15 17.89 -4.08
C CYS A 123 8.06 18.07 -5.31
N GLY A 124 7.68 18.92 -6.28
CA GLY A 124 8.41 19.17 -7.53
C GLY A 124 7.89 18.34 -8.72
N THR A 125 8.56 18.31 -9.87
CA THR A 125 9.63 19.20 -10.31
C THR A 125 9.17 20.66 -10.32
N HIS A 126 10.11 21.60 -10.22
CA HIS A 126 9.83 23.04 -10.21
C HIS A 126 10.18 23.74 -11.53
N SER A 127 10.55 22.98 -12.57
CA SER A 127 10.79 23.48 -13.92
C SER A 127 10.43 22.45 -15.00
N THR A 128 10.50 22.88 -16.26
CA THR A 128 10.36 22.00 -17.45
C THR A 128 11.69 21.34 -17.85
N ASP A 129 12.75 21.49 -17.06
CA ASP A 129 14.04 20.88 -17.34
C ASP A 129 13.96 19.35 -17.14
N SER A 130 14.72 18.59 -17.92
CA SER A 130 14.69 17.13 -17.84
C SER A 130 15.10 16.64 -16.46
N VAL A 131 14.30 15.75 -15.88
CA VAL A 131 14.49 15.20 -14.53
C VAL A 131 14.06 13.72 -14.47
N ASP A 132 14.63 12.99 -13.52
CA ASP A 132 14.28 11.61 -13.21
C ASP A 132 12.99 11.54 -12.36
N TYR A 133 11.92 11.01 -12.96
CA TYR A 133 10.62 10.82 -12.31
C TYR A 133 10.66 10.08 -10.94
N PRO A 134 11.49 9.03 -10.73
CA PRO A 134 11.50 8.29 -9.47
C PRO A 134 11.79 9.13 -8.22
N ASP A 135 12.60 10.20 -8.32
CA ASP A 135 12.93 11.05 -7.17
C ASP A 135 11.70 11.82 -6.69
N PHE A 136 10.90 12.35 -7.61
CA PHE A 136 9.65 13.07 -7.31
C PHE A 136 8.55 12.11 -6.85
N ALA A 137 8.47 10.92 -7.44
CA ALA A 137 7.55 9.87 -6.99
C ALA A 137 7.88 9.41 -5.56
N TYR A 138 9.16 9.30 -5.21
CA TYR A 138 9.60 9.00 -3.84
C TYR A 138 9.31 10.16 -2.88
N ALA A 139 9.57 11.40 -3.28
CA ALA A 139 9.28 12.60 -2.46
C ALA A 139 7.79 12.78 -2.12
N VAL A 140 6.88 12.31 -2.98
CA VAL A 140 5.42 12.29 -2.72
C VAL A 140 5.00 11.16 -1.76
N ALA A 141 5.81 10.11 -1.62
CA ALA A 141 5.47 8.89 -0.90
C ALA A 141 6.08 8.76 0.52
N GLN A 142 6.82 9.78 0.98
CA GLN A 142 7.43 9.84 2.31
C GLN A 142 6.53 10.47 3.38
#